data_AF-A0A257W4A6-F1
#
_entry.id   AF-A0A257W4A6-F1
#
_cell.length_a   1.000
_cell.length_b   1.000
_cell.length_c   1.000
_cell.angle_alpha   90.00
_cell.angle_beta   90.00
_cell.angle_gamma   90.00
#
_symmetry.space_group_name_H-M   'P 1'
#
loop_
_entity.id
_entity.type
_entity.pdbx_description
1 polymer ?
#
loop_
_entity_poly.entity_id
_entity_poly.type
_entity_poly.pdbx_seq_one_letter_code
_entity_poly.pdbx_strand_id
1 'polypeptide(L)'
;MALLPFGFLLAGEIYSQSMNSPYSIYGIGDIDRAAVNRTSGMGGAGLAIPSTSDLLINNNVASITGLERSFFVVQLNGAGRFSRYSGTPVTANNSNNRDMWIREASIHVKLNNSWASGVGLKPYSRVSYSLVGSRFIEGTQDSYGT
;
A
#
# COMPACT_ATOMS: atom_id res chain seq x y z
N MET A 1 1.79 43.29 0.35
CA MET A 1 1.52 41.91 0.81
C MET A 1 0.91 41.14 -0.35
N ALA A 2 1.72 40.39 -1.09
CA ALA A 2 1.26 39.55 -2.20
C ALA A 2 1.32 38.09 -1.74
N LEU A 3 0.17 37.42 -1.75
CA LEU A 3 0.01 35.99 -1.48
C LEU A 3 0.59 35.20 -2.67
N LEU A 4 1.64 34.43 -2.43
CA LEU A 4 2.15 33.42 -3.37
C LEU A 4 1.28 32.16 -3.26
N PRO A 5 0.67 31.66 -4.35
CA PRO A 5 0.02 30.37 -4.34
C PRO A 5 1.08 29.27 -4.31
N PHE A 6 0.97 28.39 -3.33
CA PHE A 6 1.79 27.21 -3.14
C PHE A 6 1.50 26.21 -4.27
N GLY A 7 2.22 26.34 -5.39
CA GLY A 7 2.14 25.45 -6.54
C GLY A 7 2.76 24.10 -6.23
N PHE A 8 1.93 23.08 -6.03
CA PHE A 8 2.37 21.68 -6.03
C PHE A 8 2.69 21.25 -7.47
N LEU A 9 3.91 21.54 -7.91
CA LEU A 9 4.50 21.05 -9.17
C LEU A 9 5.44 19.90 -8.84
N LEU A 10 4.91 18.67 -8.87
CA LEU A 10 5.70 17.46 -9.04
C LEU A 10 5.28 16.82 -10.37
N ALA A 11 5.66 17.46 -11.47
CA ALA A 11 5.69 16.84 -12.79
C ALA A 11 7.02 16.07 -12.94
N GLY A 12 7.16 14.97 -12.20
CA GLY A 12 8.19 13.97 -12.48
C GLY A 12 7.65 12.95 -13.46
N GLU A 13 8.51 12.40 -14.32
CA GLU A 13 8.13 11.26 -15.14
C GLU A 13 7.66 10.11 -14.24
N ILE A 14 6.39 9.74 -14.36
CA ILE A 14 5.82 8.60 -13.64
C ILE A 14 6.25 7.35 -14.42
N TYR A 15 7.38 6.76 -14.04
CA TYR A 15 7.75 5.45 -14.55
C TYR A 15 6.72 4.41 -14.09
N SER A 16 6.25 3.59 -15.02
CA SER A 16 5.39 2.45 -14.70
C SER A 16 6.07 1.55 -13.67
N GLN A 17 5.30 1.07 -12.69
CA GLN A 17 5.81 0.14 -11.70
C GLN A 17 6.15 -1.18 -12.41
N SER A 18 7.43 -1.57 -12.40
CA SER A 18 7.81 -2.93 -12.78
C SER A 18 7.42 -3.82 -11.61
N MET A 19 6.29 -4.50 -11.77
CA MET A 19 5.63 -5.24 -10.71
C MET A 19 5.85 -6.73 -10.93
N ASN A 20 6.98 -7.26 -10.44
CA ASN A 20 7.30 -8.67 -10.62
C ASN A 20 7.57 -9.34 -9.26
N SER A 21 6.50 -9.78 -8.59
CA SER A 21 6.62 -10.68 -7.45
C SER A 21 6.37 -12.13 -7.90
N PRO A 22 7.40 -13.00 -7.92
CA PRO A 22 7.26 -14.41 -8.32
C PRO A 22 6.24 -15.16 -7.45
N TYR A 23 6.04 -14.70 -6.21
CA TYR A 23 5.15 -15.28 -5.23
C TYR A 23 3.67 -14.94 -5.45
N SER A 24 3.34 -13.95 -6.29
CA SER A 24 1.95 -13.58 -6.59
C SER A 24 1.34 -14.31 -7.79
N ILE A 25 2.10 -15.21 -8.43
CA ILE A 25 1.67 -15.92 -9.66
C ILE A 25 0.53 -16.92 -9.37
N TYR A 26 0.39 -17.37 -8.12
CA TYR A 26 -0.60 -18.39 -7.74
C TYR A 26 -1.69 -17.83 -6.79
N GLY A 27 -2.95 -17.94 -7.20
CA GLY A 27 -4.12 -17.77 -6.32
C GLY A 27 -4.38 -16.34 -5.84
N ILE A 28 -4.52 -16.19 -4.51
CA ILE A 28 -5.01 -14.97 -3.82
C ILE A 28 -3.97 -13.83 -3.77
N GLY A 29 -2.72 -14.10 -4.18
CA GLY A 29 -1.61 -13.14 -4.13
C GLY A 29 -0.90 -13.07 -2.78
N ASP A 30 -0.17 -11.97 -2.55
CA ASP A 30 0.54 -11.67 -1.30
C ASP A 30 -0.43 -11.08 -0.26
N ILE A 31 -0.38 -11.57 0.98
CA ILE A 31 -1.23 -11.13 2.09
C ILE A 31 -0.36 -10.40 3.11
N ASP A 32 -0.61 -9.10 3.28
CA ASP A 32 0.06 -8.28 4.27
C ASP A 32 -0.82 -8.11 5.52
N ARG A 33 -0.40 -8.74 6.63
CA ARG A 33 -1.10 -8.67 7.93
C ARG A 33 -0.54 -7.61 8.88
N ALA A 34 0.48 -6.85 8.49
CA ALA A 34 1.07 -5.91 9.41
C ALA A 34 0.09 -4.78 9.77
N ALA A 35 0.14 -4.33 11.02
CA ALA A 35 -0.55 -3.11 11.42
C ALA A 35 -0.10 -1.95 10.51
N VAL A 36 -0.99 -0.99 10.29
CA VAL A 36 -0.83 0.13 9.36
C VAL A 36 -0.99 1.46 10.11
N ASN A 37 -0.31 1.60 11.25
CA ASN A 37 -0.33 2.82 12.05
C ASN A 37 1.00 2.97 12.81
N ARG A 38 1.12 3.95 13.71
CA ARG A 38 2.40 4.16 14.40
C ARG A 38 2.82 2.99 15.29
N THR A 39 1.89 2.13 15.71
CA THR A 39 2.21 0.94 16.52
C THR A 39 2.91 -0.15 15.70
N SER A 40 2.98 -0.04 14.37
CA SER A 40 3.72 -0.97 13.52
C SER A 40 5.21 -1.03 13.86
N GLY A 41 5.81 0.10 14.29
CA GLY A 41 7.18 0.12 14.81
C GLY A 41 7.35 -0.58 16.16
N MET A 42 6.26 -0.77 16.90
CA MET A 42 6.20 -1.48 18.18
C MET A 42 5.74 -2.95 18.02
N GLY A 43 5.87 -3.51 16.82
CA GLY A 43 5.39 -4.87 16.53
C GLY A 43 3.86 -5.01 16.49
N GLY A 44 3.13 -3.90 16.33
CA GLY A 44 1.66 -3.88 16.33
C GLY A 44 1.02 -3.80 17.71
N ALA A 45 1.79 -3.47 18.75
CA ALA A 45 1.28 -3.26 20.10
C ALA A 45 0.43 -1.98 20.19
N GLY A 46 -0.90 -2.11 20.10
CA GLY A 46 -1.82 -0.98 20.05
C GLY A 46 -3.24 -1.24 20.54
N LEU A 47 -3.50 -2.40 21.17
CA LEU A 47 -4.86 -2.81 21.51
C LEU A 47 -5.51 -1.95 22.62
N ALA A 48 -4.70 -1.41 23.53
CA ALA A 48 -5.16 -0.60 24.67
C ALA A 48 -4.85 0.90 24.54
N ILE A 49 -4.28 1.33 23.41
CA ILE A 49 -3.89 2.74 23.23
C ILE A 49 -5.06 3.48 22.57
N PRO A 50 -5.62 4.52 23.21
CA PRO A 50 -6.68 5.32 22.60
C PRO A 50 -6.12 6.14 21.42
N SER A 51 -6.94 6.32 20.39
CA SER A 51 -6.59 7.21 19.28
C SER A 51 -6.70 8.67 19.73
N THR A 52 -5.89 9.56 19.16
CA THR A 52 -5.98 11.01 19.32
C THR A 52 -6.10 11.68 17.94
N SER A 53 -6.35 12.98 17.89
CA SER A 53 -6.47 13.75 16.64
C SER A 53 -5.25 13.57 15.71
N ASP A 54 -4.04 13.45 16.28
CA ASP A 54 -2.79 13.25 15.53
C ASP A 54 -2.42 11.77 15.32
N LEU A 55 -3.02 10.86 16.09
CA LEU A 55 -2.65 9.46 16.14
C LEU A 55 -3.87 8.56 16.07
N LEU A 56 -4.16 8.07 14.87
CA LEU A 56 -5.18 7.05 14.68
C LEU A 56 -4.60 5.65 14.89
N ILE A 57 -5.18 4.90 15.82
CA ILE A 57 -4.84 3.50 16.09
C ILE A 57 -6.08 2.67 15.78
N ASN A 58 -6.03 2.00 14.64
CA ASN A 58 -7.11 1.16 14.11
C ASN A 58 -6.90 -0.35 14.38
N ASN A 59 -5.97 -0.72 15.27
CA ASN A 59 -5.80 -2.12 15.69
C ASN A 59 -6.97 -2.61 16.54
N ASN A 60 -7.66 -1.70 17.21
CA ASN A 60 -8.86 -1.93 17.98
C ASN A 60 -9.93 -0.93 17.51
N VAL A 61 -11.19 -1.35 17.35
CA VAL A 61 -12.25 -0.42 16.96
C VAL A 61 -12.61 0.51 18.13
N ALA A 62 -12.44 0.04 19.37
CA ALA A 62 -12.77 0.82 20.56
C ALA A 62 -11.83 2.01 20.78
N SER A 63 -10.57 1.95 20.32
CA SER A 63 -9.61 3.07 20.47
C SER A 63 -10.03 4.32 19.68
N ILE A 64 -10.88 4.19 18.67
CA ILE A 64 -11.40 5.32 17.86
C ILE A 64 -12.26 6.26 18.72
N THR A 65 -12.85 5.76 19.81
CA THR A 65 -13.58 6.60 20.77
C THR A 65 -12.71 7.64 21.47
N GLY A 66 -11.38 7.45 21.47
CA GLY A 66 -10.41 8.40 22.02
C GLY A 66 -10.24 9.69 21.21
N LEU A 67 -10.72 9.72 19.96
CA LEU A 67 -10.59 10.90 19.08
C LEU A 67 -11.19 12.17 19.72
N GLU A 68 -10.72 13.32 19.25
CA GLU A 68 -11.30 14.61 19.65
C GLU A 68 -12.58 14.90 18.85
N ARG A 69 -13.53 15.61 19.47
CA ARG A 69 -14.74 16.06 18.77
C ARG A 69 -14.39 17.14 17.75
N SER A 70 -15.21 17.26 16.71
CA SER A 70 -15.11 18.30 15.67
C SER A 70 -13.91 18.18 14.72
N PHE A 71 -13.14 17.10 14.82
CA PHE A 71 -12.06 16.77 13.88
C PHE A 71 -12.45 15.59 12.99
N PHE A 72 -12.05 15.68 11.72
CA PHE A 72 -12.08 14.56 10.78
C PHE A 72 -10.66 14.05 10.62
N VAL A 73 -10.44 12.78 10.94
CA VAL A 73 -9.13 12.14 10.79
C VAL A 73 -9.15 11.29 9.53
N VAL A 74 -8.31 11.65 8.57
CA VAL A 74 -8.12 10.91 7.32
C VAL A 74 -6.80 10.17 7.41
N GLN A 75 -6.83 8.86 7.16
CA GLN A 75 -5.66 7.99 7.19
C GLN A 75 -5.43 7.42 5.80
N LEU A 76 -4.22 7.64 5.27
CA LEU A 76 -3.75 7.04 4.03
C LEU A 76 -2.43 6.33 4.31
N ASN A 77 -2.43 5.01 4.16
CA ASN A 77 -1.25 4.16 4.36
C ASN A 77 -0.83 3.56 3.03
N GLY A 78 0.45 3.68 2.70
CA GLY A 78 1.09 2.99 1.57
C GLY A 78 2.30 2.19 2.03
N ALA A 79 2.71 1.22 1.22
CA ALA A 79 4.02 0.59 1.36
C ALA A 79 4.71 0.49 0.02
N GLY A 80 6.04 0.37 0.10
CA GLY A 80 6.90 0.07 -1.02
C GLY A 80 7.82 -1.10 -0.70
N ARG A 81 8.08 -1.94 -1.69
CA ARG A 81 9.02 -3.04 -1.63
C ARG A 81 10.07 -2.88 -2.71
N PHE A 82 11.32 -2.86 -2.29
CA PHE A 82 12.49 -2.90 -3.15
C PHE A 82 13.10 -4.29 -3.04
N SER A 83 13.10 -5.05 -4.13
CA SER A 83 13.66 -6.39 -4.17
C SER A 83 14.75 -6.45 -5.23
N ARG A 84 15.88 -7.07 -4.87
CA ARG A 84 16.97 -7.31 -5.80
C ARG A 84 17.13 -8.82 -6.00
N TYR A 85 16.98 -9.26 -7.24
CA TYR A 85 17.16 -10.65 -7.64
C TYR A 85 18.61 -10.89 -8.08
N SER A 86 19.16 -12.04 -7.69
CA SER A 86 20.47 -12.53 -8.12
C SER A 86 20.35 -14.00 -8.52
N GLY A 87 21.02 -14.40 -9.60
CA GLY A 87 20.99 -15.76 -10.13
C GLY A 87 21.35 -15.83 -11.62
N THR A 88 21.43 -17.03 -12.16
CA THR A 88 21.56 -17.30 -13.60
C THR A 88 20.20 -17.78 -14.12
N PRO A 89 19.52 -17.09 -15.06
CA PRO A 89 19.96 -16.02 -15.95
C PRO A 89 19.40 -14.62 -15.57
N VAL A 90 19.85 -14.00 -14.47
CA VAL A 90 19.43 -12.64 -14.10
C VAL A 90 20.41 -11.61 -14.65
N THR A 91 19.96 -10.77 -15.58
CA THR A 91 20.75 -9.65 -16.14
C THR A 91 20.53 -8.35 -15.33
N ALA A 92 21.42 -7.37 -15.47
CA ALA A 92 21.30 -6.04 -14.83
C ALA A 92 19.93 -5.35 -15.08
N ASN A 93 19.31 -5.62 -16.24
CA ASN A 93 18.01 -5.08 -16.61
C ASN A 93 16.81 -5.71 -15.87
N ASN A 94 16.95 -6.91 -15.30
CA ASN A 94 15.87 -7.64 -14.62
C ASN A 94 16.19 -7.92 -13.14
N SER A 95 17.27 -7.33 -12.61
CA SER A 95 17.72 -7.57 -11.23
C SER A 95 16.95 -6.74 -10.21
N ASN A 96 16.42 -5.57 -10.57
CA ASN A 96 15.79 -4.65 -9.64
C ASN A 96 14.27 -4.62 -9.83
N ASN A 97 13.53 -4.84 -8.74
CA ASN A 97 12.08 -4.79 -8.70
C ASN A 97 11.61 -3.76 -7.67
N ARG A 98 10.61 -2.97 -8.06
CA ARG A 98 10.08 -1.83 -7.30
C ARG A 98 8.57 -1.90 -7.32
N ASP A 99 7.98 -2.17 -6.17
CA ASP A 99 6.54 -2.29 -5.97
C ASP A 99 6.08 -1.22 -4.97
N MET A 100 5.01 -0.50 -5.28
CA MET A 100 4.34 0.43 -4.38
C MET A 100 2.82 0.20 -4.41
N TRP A 101 2.21 0.14 -3.24
CA TRP A 101 0.77 -0.09 -3.12
C TRP A 101 0.17 0.67 -1.95
N ILE A 102 -1.13 0.91 -2.05
CA ILE A 102 -1.95 1.49 -0.99
C ILE A 102 -2.42 0.34 -0.10
N ARG A 103 -2.21 0.48 1.21
CA ARG A 103 -2.59 -0.51 2.23
C ARG A 103 -3.93 -0.17 2.86
N GLU A 104 -4.19 1.11 3.07
CA GLU A 104 -5.44 1.57 3.67
C GLU A 104 -5.73 3.01 3.28
N ALA A 105 -6.99 3.30 2.99
CA ALA A 105 -7.52 4.65 2.93
C ALA A 105 -8.80 4.68 3.78
N SER A 106 -8.80 5.44 4.88
CA SER A 106 -9.93 5.47 5.81
C SER A 106 -10.16 6.88 6.37
N ILE A 107 -11.41 7.14 6.77
CA ILE A 107 -11.86 8.40 7.36
C ILE A 107 -12.61 8.07 8.64
N HIS A 108 -12.27 8.76 9.72
CA HIS A 108 -12.81 8.54 11.06
C HIS A 108 -13.26 9.86 11.67
N VAL A 109 -14.37 9.83 12.40
CA VAL A 109 -14.97 10.98 13.06
C VAL A 109 -15.59 10.59 14.40
N LYS A 110 -15.43 11.45 15.39
CA LYS A 110 -16.14 11.31 16.66
C LYS A 110 -17.45 12.10 16.62
N LEU A 111 -18.56 11.37 16.65
CA LEU A 111 -19.91 11.93 16.63
C LEU A 111 -20.28 12.51 17.99
N ASN A 112 -20.08 11.72 19.06
CA ASN A 112 -20.39 12.09 20.44
C ASN A 112 -19.29 11.68 21.43
N ASN A 113 -19.42 12.05 22.72
CA ASN A 113 -18.43 11.67 23.75
C ASN A 113 -18.20 10.15 23.84
N SER A 114 -19.23 9.36 23.50
CA SER A 114 -19.19 7.90 23.58
C SER A 114 -19.33 7.20 22.22
N TRP A 115 -19.56 7.94 21.13
CA TRP A 115 -19.79 7.36 19.80
C TRP A 115 -18.78 7.91 18.81
N ALA A 116 -18.05 7.01 18.16
CA ALA A 116 -17.17 7.32 17.05
C ALA A 116 -17.49 6.38 15.90
N SER A 117 -17.32 6.87 14.67
CA SER A 117 -17.58 6.11 13.46
C SER A 117 -16.47 6.36 12.45
N GLY A 118 -16.20 5.37 11.61
CA GLY A 118 -15.23 5.50 10.54
C GLY A 118 -15.55 4.52 9.43
N VAL A 119 -15.12 4.87 8.23
CA VAL A 119 -15.26 4.04 7.04
C VAL A 119 -13.94 4.05 6.28
N GLY A 120 -13.57 2.92 5.71
CA GLY A 120 -12.31 2.81 5.00
C GLY A 120 -12.23 1.59 4.10
N LEU A 121 -11.25 1.64 3.21
CA LEU A 121 -10.90 0.60 2.27
C LEU A 121 -9.53 0.03 2.68
N LYS A 122 -9.50 -1.27 2.94
CA LYS A 122 -8.28 -2.01 3.26
C LYS A 122 -8.22 -3.30 2.43
N PRO A 123 -7.50 -3.30 1.30
CA PRO A 123 -7.30 -4.50 0.49
C PRO A 123 -6.66 -5.61 1.32
N TYR A 124 -7.23 -6.82 1.28
CA TYR A 124 -6.73 -7.96 2.07
C TYR A 124 -5.53 -8.64 1.40
N SER A 125 -5.54 -8.74 0.08
CA SER A 125 -4.48 -9.36 -0.70
C SER A 125 -4.22 -8.60 -1.99
N ARG A 126 -3.06 -8.86 -2.60
CA ARG A 126 -2.59 -8.18 -3.81
C ARG A 126 -1.90 -9.15 -4.75
N VAL A 127 -2.22 -9.06 -6.03
CA VAL A 127 -1.59 -9.86 -7.09
C VAL A 127 -0.77 -8.92 -7.96
N SER A 128 0.54 -9.16 -8.00
CA SER A 128 1.52 -8.23 -8.55
C SER A 128 2.57 -8.99 -9.37
N TYR A 129 2.19 -9.44 -10.58
CA TYR A 129 3.11 -10.09 -11.53
C TYR A 129 2.87 -9.64 -12.98
N SER A 130 3.93 -9.63 -13.78
CA SER A 130 3.87 -9.46 -15.23
C SER A 130 4.80 -10.48 -15.88
N LEU A 131 4.23 -11.31 -16.77
CA LEU A 131 4.98 -12.28 -17.57
C LEU A 131 5.13 -11.72 -18.97
N VAL A 132 6.28 -11.14 -19.28
CA VAL A 132 6.63 -10.74 -20.64
C VAL A 132 7.52 -11.83 -21.22
N GLY A 133 7.09 -12.44 -22.32
CA GLY A 133 7.80 -13.56 -22.94
C GLY A 133 7.35 -13.80 -24.37
N SER A 134 8.23 -14.41 -25.18
CA SER A 134 7.86 -14.89 -26.50
C SER A 134 7.28 -16.31 -26.38
N ARG A 135 6.06 -16.50 -26.88
CA ARG A 135 5.44 -17.82 -27.00
C ARG A 135 5.65 -18.31 -28.42
N PHE A 136 5.98 -19.59 -28.57
CA PHE A 136 5.98 -20.24 -29.89
C PHE A 136 4.54 -20.56 -30.28
N ILE A 137 4.21 -20.41 -31.56
CA ILE A 137 2.93 -20.89 -32.10
C ILE A 137 3.03 -22.41 -32.14
N GLU A 138 2.11 -23.10 -31.46
CA GLU A 138 2.08 -24.58 -31.41
C GLU A 138 2.09 -25.16 -32.84
N GLY A 139 3.14 -25.90 -33.17
CA GLY A 139 3.34 -26.50 -34.49
C GLY A 139 4.17 -25.68 -35.50
N THR A 140 4.66 -24.49 -35.14
CA THR A 140 5.50 -23.65 -36.01
C THR A 140 6.78 -23.19 -35.28
N GLN A 141 7.83 -22.81 -36.02
CA GLN A 141 9.02 -22.16 -35.43
C GLN A 141 8.83 -20.65 -35.17
N ASP A 142 7.66 -20.11 -35.53
CA ASP A 142 7.34 -18.71 -35.36
C ASP A 142 6.97 -18.39 -33.90
N SER A 143 7.47 -17.26 -33.41
CA SER A 143 7.19 -16.77 -32.07
C SER A 143 6.44 -15.44 -32.13
N TYR A 144 5.52 -15.22 -31.19
CA TYR A 144 4.86 -13.94 -31.01
C TYR A 144 5.12 -13.42 -29.59
N GLY A 145 5.24 -12.10 -29.46
CA GLY A 145 5.41 -11.44 -28.18
C GLY A 145 4.08 -11.37 -27.42
N THR A 146 4.13 -11.67 -26.12
CA THR A 146 3.08 -11.37 -25.14
C THR A 146 3.57 -10.36 -24.12
#